data_AF-A0A2D7WS04-F1
#
_entry.id   AF-A0A2D7WS04-F1
#
_cell.length_a   1.000
_cell.length_b   1.000
_cell.length_c   1.000
_cell.angle_alpha   90.00
_cell.angle_beta   90.00
_cell.angle_gamma   90.00
#
_symmetry.space_group_name_H-M   'P 1'
#
loop_
_entity.id
_entity.type
_entity.pdbx_description
1 polymer ?
#
loop_
_entity_poly.entity_id
_entity_poly.type
_entity_poly.pdbx_seq_one_letter_code
_entity_poly.pdbx_strand_id
1 'polypeptide(L)'
;MKETRERHEMIRDEIVAGLMKEGMTIKDFAKMLGKSQTAVGFCIRSITSTKSIRKEIIDILGFNPWEKYPPVSYQYHKNGSKNDSGTFQN
;
A
#
# COMPACT_ATOMS: atom_id res chain seq x y z
N MET A 1 5.32 5.85 -12.01
CA MET A 1 4.83 4.46 -11.89
C MET A 1 5.77 3.51 -11.12
N LYS A 2 7.07 3.81 -10.92
CA LYS A 2 7.97 2.93 -10.14
C LYS A 2 7.65 2.91 -8.63
N GLU A 3 7.31 4.06 -8.05
CA GLU A 3 7.05 4.19 -6.60
C GLU A 3 5.89 3.32 -6.09
N THR A 4 4.85 3.11 -6.91
CA THR A 4 3.70 2.29 -6.52
C THR A 4 4.07 0.81 -6.41
N ARG A 5 5.01 0.35 -7.25
CA ARG A 5 5.51 -1.04 -7.19
C ARG A 5 6.41 -1.24 -5.98
N GLU A 6 7.36 -0.35 -5.76
CA GLU A 6 8.27 -0.39 -4.60
C GLU A 6 7.49 -0.34 -3.29
N ARG A 7 6.44 0.48 -3.21
CA ARG A 7 5.51 0.50 -2.07
C ARG A 7 4.87 -0.86 -1.78
N HIS A 8 4.34 -1.52 -2.81
CA HIS A 8 3.69 -2.82 -2.63
C HIS A 8 4.69 -3.92 -2.23
N GLU A 9 5.92 -3.84 -2.73
CA GLU A 9 7.01 -4.74 -2.32
C GLU A 9 7.38 -4.54 -0.84
N MET A 10 7.56 -3.29 -0.38
CA MET A 10 7.83 -2.99 1.03
C MET A 10 6.72 -3.48 1.97
N ILE A 11 5.46 -3.21 1.63
CA ILE A 11 4.31 -3.66 2.43
C ILE A 11 4.25 -5.18 2.48
N ARG A 12 4.53 -5.85 1.36
CA ARG A 12 4.57 -7.31 1.32
C ARG A 12 5.67 -7.86 2.23
N ASP A 13 6.86 -7.31 2.16
CA ASP A 13 8.01 -7.82 2.91
C ASP A 13 7.80 -7.65 4.42
N GLU A 14 7.21 -6.53 4.86
CA GLU A 14 6.80 -6.32 6.25
C GLU A 14 5.76 -7.33 6.73
N ILE A 15 4.72 -7.57 5.92
CA ILE A 15 3.67 -8.56 6.25
C ILE A 15 4.28 -9.96 6.33
N VAL A 16 5.16 -10.33 5.39
CA VAL A 16 5.85 -11.62 5.40
C VAL A 16 6.73 -11.74 6.64
N ALA A 17 7.54 -10.72 6.94
CA ALA A 17 8.44 -10.72 8.09
C ALA A 17 7.66 -10.87 9.41
N GLY A 18 6.54 -10.16 9.56
CA GLY A 18 5.73 -10.28 10.76
C GLY A 18 4.98 -11.61 10.87
N LEU A 19 4.46 -12.17 9.77
CA LEU A 19 3.90 -13.52 9.78
C LEU A 19 4.95 -14.56 10.17
N MET A 20 6.19 -14.42 9.66
CA MET A 20 7.28 -15.33 10.00
C MET A 20 7.70 -15.25 11.47
N LYS A 21 7.61 -14.08 12.11
CA LYS A 21 7.84 -13.94 13.57
C LYS A 21 6.83 -14.77 14.38
N GLU A 22 5.59 -14.85 13.90
CA GLU A 22 4.54 -15.69 14.48
C GLU A 22 4.60 -17.15 14.00
N GLY A 23 5.65 -17.56 13.28
CA GLY A 23 5.82 -18.91 12.77
C GLY A 23 4.83 -19.29 11.66
N MET A 24 4.20 -18.33 11.00
CA MET A 24 3.20 -18.54 9.96
C MET A 24 3.73 -18.18 8.56
N THR A 25 3.29 -18.94 7.55
CA THR A 25 3.46 -18.55 6.14
C THR A 25 2.22 -17.84 5.60
N ILE A 26 2.33 -17.18 4.44
CA ILE A 26 1.14 -16.63 3.74
C ILE A 26 0.10 -17.74 3.45
N LYS A 27 0.55 -18.96 3.17
CA LYS A 27 -0.33 -20.09 2.89
C LYS A 27 -1.12 -20.49 4.14
N ASP A 28 -0.47 -20.52 5.30
CA ASP A 28 -1.10 -20.86 6.57
C ASP A 28 -2.04 -19.75 7.01
N PHE A 29 -1.62 -18.49 6.86
CA PHE A 29 -2.48 -17.34 7.08
C PHE A 29 -3.73 -17.36 6.19
N ALA A 30 -3.59 -17.67 4.89
CA ALA A 30 -4.72 -17.81 3.99
C ALA A 30 -5.67 -18.93 4.43
N LYS A 31 -5.14 -20.08 4.87
CA LYS A 31 -5.93 -21.18 5.43
C LYS A 31 -6.68 -20.77 6.69
N MET A 32 -6.02 -20.07 7.61
CA MET A 32 -6.63 -19.56 8.85
C MET A 32 -7.83 -18.67 8.56
N LEU A 33 -7.75 -17.85 7.51
CA LEU A 33 -8.85 -16.98 7.08
C LEU A 33 -9.92 -17.69 6.24
N GLY A 34 -9.75 -18.97 5.91
CA GLY A 34 -10.61 -19.68 4.95
C GLY A 34 -10.59 -19.03 3.56
N LYS A 35 -9.47 -18.42 3.16
CA LYS A 35 -9.31 -17.73 1.87
C LYS A 35 -8.26 -18.40 0.99
N SER A 36 -8.30 -18.11 -0.30
CA SER A 36 -7.23 -18.53 -1.21
C SER A 36 -5.98 -17.68 -1.00
N GLN A 37 -4.80 -18.30 -1.18
CA GLN A 37 -3.52 -17.59 -1.15
C GLN A 37 -3.47 -16.45 -2.17
N THR A 38 -4.12 -16.64 -3.32
CA THR A 38 -4.27 -15.61 -4.36
C THR A 38 -5.05 -14.40 -3.84
N ALA A 39 -6.17 -14.59 -3.15
CA ALA A 39 -6.95 -13.50 -2.59
C ALA A 39 -6.17 -12.69 -1.54
N VAL A 40 -5.38 -13.37 -0.70
CA VAL A 40 -4.47 -12.70 0.25
C VAL A 40 -3.37 -11.94 -0.49
N GLY A 41 -2.76 -12.53 -1.53
CA GLY A 41 -1.76 -11.85 -2.35
C GLY A 41 -2.28 -10.61 -3.06
N PHE A 42 -3.51 -10.65 -3.57
CA PHE A 42 -4.19 -9.46 -4.11
C PHE A 42 -4.46 -8.41 -3.02
N CYS A 43 -4.84 -8.84 -1.82
CA CYS A 43 -5.09 -7.95 -0.70
C CYS A 43 -3.83 -7.14 -0.30
N ILE A 44 -2.67 -7.78 -0.29
CA ILE A 44 -1.40 -7.13 0.04
C ILE A 44 -1.04 -6.08 -1.01
N ARG A 45 -1.27 -6.39 -2.30
CA ARG A 45 -0.89 -5.56 -3.45
C ARG A 45 -1.92 -4.51 -3.84
N SER A 46 -3.13 -4.52 -3.27
CA SER A 46 -4.20 -3.60 -3.66
C SER A 46 -4.48 -2.54 -2.61
N ILE A 47 -4.80 -1.33 -3.10
CA ILE A 47 -5.30 -0.21 -2.30
C ILE A 47 -6.76 -0.46 -1.87
N THR A 48 -7.54 -1.17 -2.69
CA THR A 48 -8.99 -1.41 -2.51
C THR A 48 -9.34 -2.69 -1.74
N SER A 49 -8.39 -3.19 -0.96
CA SER A 49 -8.50 -4.49 -0.30
C SER A 49 -9.70 -4.65 0.63
N THR A 50 -10.17 -5.88 0.74
CA THR A 50 -11.18 -6.33 1.70
C THR A 50 -10.76 -6.00 3.13
N LYS A 51 -11.58 -5.21 3.82
CA LYS A 51 -11.33 -4.73 5.19
C LYS A 51 -11.03 -5.86 6.19
N SER A 52 -11.61 -7.04 5.98
CA SER A 52 -11.41 -8.20 6.85
C SER A 52 -9.98 -8.73 6.82
N ILE A 53 -9.40 -8.99 5.64
CA ILE A 53 -8.02 -9.52 5.53
C ILE A 53 -7.02 -8.49 6.08
N ARG A 54 -7.24 -7.20 5.81
CA ARG A 54 -6.38 -6.14 6.36
C ARG A 54 -6.43 -6.08 7.88
N LYS A 55 -7.61 -6.19 8.48
CA LYS A 55 -7.76 -6.18 9.93
C LYS A 55 -6.95 -7.30 10.57
N GLU A 56 -7.07 -8.51 10.07
CA GLU A 56 -6.36 -9.68 10.61
C GLU A 56 -4.82 -9.53 10.46
N ILE A 57 -4.35 -8.92 9.37
CA ILE A 57 -2.92 -8.59 9.21
C ILE A 57 -2.48 -7.57 10.27
N ILE A 58 -3.28 -6.53 10.52
CA ILE A 58 -2.96 -5.50 11.52
C ILE A 58 -2.95 -6.12 12.93
N ASP A 59 -3.90 -6.99 13.23
CA ASP A 59 -4.01 -7.66 14.53
C ASP A 59 -2.79 -8.57 14.79
N ILE A 60 -2.29 -9.28 13.76
CA ILE A 60 -1.04 -10.07 13.85
C ILE A 60 0.19 -9.19 14.00
N LEU A 61 0.30 -8.13 13.19
CA LEU A 61 1.50 -7.29 13.16
C LEU A 61 1.59 -6.34 14.36
N GLY A 62 0.45 -6.01 14.99
CA GLY A 62 0.34 -4.97 16.00
C GLY A 62 0.44 -3.55 15.46
N PHE A 63 0.51 -3.36 14.14
CA PHE A 63 0.54 -2.05 13.48
C PHE A 63 -0.05 -2.12 12.07
N ASN A 64 -0.35 -0.94 11.49
CA ASN A 64 -0.89 -0.83 10.14
C ASN A 64 0.21 -0.58 9.08
N PRO A 65 0.61 -1.59 8.28
CA PRO A 65 1.66 -1.42 7.28
C PRO A 65 1.24 -0.48 6.14
N TRP A 66 -0.06 -0.35 5.84
CA TRP A 66 -0.55 0.57 4.81
C TRP A 66 -0.53 2.03 5.26
N GLU A 67 -0.58 2.30 6.57
CA GLU A 67 -0.38 3.64 7.14
C GLU A 67 1.11 3.99 7.26
N LYS A 68 1.96 3.01 7.59
CA LYS A 68 3.43 3.18 7.61
C LYS A 68 3.96 3.57 6.23
N TYR A 69 3.38 3.01 5.16
CA TYR A 69 3.70 3.34 3.78
C TYR A 69 2.45 3.88 3.08
N PRO A 70 2.07 5.15 3.29
CA PRO A 70 0.90 5.72 2.67
C PRO A 70 1.06 5.77 1.14
N PRO A 71 -0.04 5.78 0.37
CA PRO A 71 0.05 6.02 -1.07
C PRO A 71 0.76 7.33 -1.34
N VAL A 72 1.67 7.35 -2.31
CA VAL A 72 2.28 8.60 -2.77
C VAL A 72 1.13 9.49 -3.24
N SER A 73 0.94 10.65 -2.60
CA SER A 73 -0.03 11.63 -3.03
C SER A 73 0.26 11.96 -4.48
N TYR A 74 -0.72 11.83 -5.37
CA TYR A 74 -0.60 12.39 -6.72
C TYR A 74 -0.30 13.88 -6.56
N GLN A 75 0.94 14.28 -6.79
CA GLN A 75 1.27 15.69 -6.89
C GLN A 75 0.57 16.18 -8.16
N TYR A 76 -0.60 16.77 -7.98
CA TYR A 76 -1.23 17.55 -9.02
C TYR A 76 -0.29 18.72 -9.28
N HIS A 77 0.62 18.56 -10.25
CA HIS A 77 1.40 19.68 -10.75
C HIS A 77 0.38 20.67 -11.33
N LYS A 78 -0.03 21.64 -10.52
CA LYS A 78 -0.50 22.93 -11.03
C LYS A 78 0.71 23.50 -11.77
N ASN A 79 0.86 23.13 -13.03
CA ASN A 79 1.57 23.97 -13.98
C ASN A 79 0.75 25.26 -14.03
N GLY A 80 1.17 26.22 -13.21
CA GLY A 80 0.70 27.59 -13.30
C GLY A 80 0.86 27.99 -14.75
N SER A 81 -0.26 28.26 -15.42
CA SER A 81 -0.26 28.99 -16.67
C SER A 81 0.44 30.31 -16.36
N LYS A 82 1.71 30.42 -16.76
CA LYS A 82 2.40 31.70 -16.84
C LYS A 82 1.72 32.42 -17.99
N ASN A 83 0.72 33.22 -17.66
CA ASN A 83 0.19 34.18 -18.59
C ASN A 83 1.25 35.29 -18.65
N ASP A 84 2.13 35.21 -19.64
CA ASP A 84 2.92 36.33 -20.09
C ASP A 84 1.97 37.51 -20.33
N SER A 85 2.04 38.52 -19.47
CA SER A 85 1.51 39.85 -19.77
C SER A 85 2.68 40.80 -19.73
N GLY A 86 3.19 41.05 -20.93
CA GLY A 86 4.32 41.92 -21.19
C GLY A 86 4.11 43.31 -20.63
N THR A 87 5.24 43.89 -20.23
CA THR A 87 5.48 45.29 -19.94
C THR A 87 4.80 46.20 -20.97
N PHE A 88 3.83 47.01 -20.54
CA PHE A 88 3.52 48.28 -21.20
C PHE A 88 4.04 49.38 -20.27
N GLN A 89 5.06 50.11 -20.74
CA GLN A 89 5.50 51.36 -20.13
C GLN A 89 4.50 52.47 -20.49
N ASN A 90 4.28 53.38 -19.53
CA ASN A 90 3.43 54.59 -19.63
C ASN A 90 3.79 55.49 -20.82
#